data_AF-A0A9D8HHI7-F1
#
_entry.id   AF-A0A9D8HHI7-F1
#
_cell.length_a   1.000
_cell.length_b   1.000
_cell.length_c   1.000
_cell.angle_alpha   90.00
_cell.angle_beta   90.00
_cell.angle_gamma   90.00
#
_symmetry.space_group_name_H-M   'P 1'
#
loop_
_entity.id
_entity.type
_entity.pdbx_description
1 polymer ?
#
loop_
_entity_poly.entity_id
_entity_poly.type
_entity_poly.pdbx_seq_one_letter_code
_entity_poly.pdbx_strand_id
1 'polypeptide(L)' 'MTAVNRVDVLIVGAGPAGLSTAIRLQRRLTAAGRPERVAVIDKAEK' A
#
# COMPACT_ATOMS: atom_id res chain seq x y z
N MET A 1 -13.23 -15.90 -14.15
CA MET A 1 -12.95 -15.67 -12.72
C MET A 1 -11.87 -14.63 -12.64
N THR A 2 -12.17 -13.42 -12.17
CA THR A 2 -11.14 -12.40 -11.92
C THR A 2 -10.37 -12.81 -10.67
N ALA A 3 -9.04 -12.94 -10.81
CA ALA A 3 -8.18 -13.23 -9.68
C ALA A 3 -8.26 -12.08 -8.66
N VAL A 4 -8.58 -12.39 -7.41
CA VAL A 4 -8.64 -11.39 -6.33
C VAL A 4 -7.23 -11.21 -5.76
N ASN A 5 -6.64 -10.03 -5.95
CA ASN A 5 -5.39 -9.66 -5.30
C ASN A 5 -5.65 -9.37 -3.82
N ARG A 6 -5.19 -10.27 -2.93
CA ARG A 6 -5.26 -10.06 -1.47
C ARG A 6 -4.12 -9.17 -1.00
N VAL A 7 -4.45 -8.12 -0.27
CA VAL A 7 -3.53 -7.20 0.39
C VAL A 7 -3.97 -7.00 1.84
N ASP A 8 -3.03 -6.70 2.73
CA ASP A 8 -3.30 -6.54 4.15
C ASP A 8 -3.68 -5.09 4.48
N VAL A 9 -3.12 -4.14 3.72
CA VAL A 9 -3.43 -2.71 3.81
C VAL A 9 -3.62 -2.14 2.41
N LEU A 10 -4.77 -1.49 2.19
CA LEU A 10 -5.06 -0.73 0.98
C LEU A 10 -5.13 0.76 1.31
N ILE A 11 -4.31 1.56 0.65
CA ILE A 11 -4.30 3.02 0.75
C ILE A 11 -4.95 3.57 -0.52
N VAL A 12 -5.96 4.44 -0.35
CA VAL A 12 -6.67 5.09 -1.45
C VAL A 12 -6.19 6.53 -1.59
N GLY A 13 -5.61 6.85 -2.74
CA GLY A 13 -4.96 8.12 -3.06
C GLY A 13 -3.42 8.00 -3.01
N ALA A 14 -2.76 8.20 -4.14
CA ALA A 14 -1.30 8.27 -4.30
C ALA A 14 -0.76 9.71 -4.30
N GLY A 15 -1.49 10.65 -3.66
CA GLY A 15 -0.94 11.95 -3.31
C GLY A 15 0.19 11.86 -2.26
N PRO A 16 0.78 12.99 -1.84
CA PRO A 16 1.90 13.01 -0.90
C PRO A 16 1.62 12.27 0.41
N ALA A 17 0.41 12.38 0.94
CA ALA A 17 0.00 11.71 2.17
C ALA A 17 -0.05 10.17 2.00
N GLY A 18 -0.65 9.68 0.92
CA GLY A 18 -0.79 8.25 0.67
C GLY A 18 0.53 7.56 0.41
N LEU A 19 1.39 8.16 -0.42
CA LEU A 19 2.73 7.64 -0.68
C LEU A 19 3.63 7.70 0.56
N SER A 20 3.60 8.81 1.31
CA SER A 20 4.35 8.91 2.57
C SER A 20 3.91 7.85 3.58
N THR A 21 2.60 7.60 3.66
CA THR A 21 2.03 6.55 4.52
C THR A 21 2.52 5.17 4.07
N ALA A 22 2.41 4.85 2.78
CA ALA A 22 2.84 3.56 2.24
C ALA A 22 4.32 3.28 2.50
N ILE A 23 5.18 4.25 2.20
CA ILE A 23 6.63 4.14 2.39
C ILE A 23 6.97 3.98 3.88
N ARG A 24 6.39 4.82 4.74
CA ARG A 24 6.68 4.79 6.18
C ARG A 24 6.16 3.50 6.83
N LEU A 25 4.99 3.03 6.42
CA LEU A 25 4.39 1.79 6.89
C LEU A 25 5.24 0.59 6.48
N GLN A 26 5.58 0.46 5.19
CA GLN A 26 6.39 -0.66 4.71
C GLN A 26 7.74 -0.74 5.43
N ARG A 27 8.41 0.41 5.63
CA ARG A 27 9.66 0.48 6.41
C ARG A 27 9.49 -0.04 7.85
N ARG A 28 8.38 0.29 8.52
CA ARG A 28 8.10 -0.19 9.89
C ARG A 28 7.80 -1.69 9.91
N LEU A 29 7.04 -2.20 8.94
CA LEU A 29 6.73 -3.63 8.82
C LEU A 29 8.00 -4.44 8.59
N THR A 30 8.84 -4.02 7.66
CA THR A 30 10.15 -4.65 7.40
C THR A 30 11.04 -4.62 8.64
N ALA A 31 11.14 -3.48 9.34
CA ALA A 31 11.93 -3.38 10.56
C ALA A 31 11.41 -4.27 11.69
N ALA A 32 10.09 -4.52 11.75
CA ALA A 32 9.45 -5.41 12.70
C ALA A 32 9.42 -6.89 12.25
N GLY A 33 10.03 -7.22 11.10
CA GLY A 33 10.01 -8.58 10.54
C GLY A 33 8.62 -9.06 10.12
N ARG A 34 7.68 -8.15 9.86
CA ARG A 34 6.30 -8.50 9.50
C ARG A 34 6.07 -8.50 7.98
N PRO A 35 5.36 -9.50 7.43
CA PRO A 35 5.29 -9.72 5.98
C PRO A 35 4.08 -9.07 5.28
N GLU A 36 3.35 -8.15 5.92
CA GLU A 36 2.12 -7.58 5.37
C GLU A 36 2.38 -6.83 4.06
N ARG A 37 1.45 -7.00 3.12
CA ARG A 37 1.46 -6.37 1.80
C ARG A 37 0.63 -5.09 1.83
N VAL A 38 1.31 -3.98 1.52
CA VAL A 38 0.70 -2.66 1.38
C VAL A 38 0.49 -2.35 -0.10
N ALA A 39 -0.72 -1.98 -0.49
CA ALA A 39 -1.03 -1.49 -1.82
C ALA A 39 -1.55 -0.05 -1.78
N VAL A 40 -1.22 0.71 -2.82
CA VAL A 40 -1.76 2.06 -3.04
C VAL A 40 -2.50 2.06 -4.36
N ILE A 41 -3.71 2.61 -4.36
CA ILE A 41 -4.45 2.88 -5.59
C ILE A 41 -4.69 4.38 -5.73
N ASP A 42 -4.73 4.87 -6.96
CA ASP A 42 -5.13 6.24 -7.27
C ASP A 42 -6.06 6.25 -8.46
N LYS A 43 -6.87 7.30 -8.57
CA LYS A 43 -7.79 7.50 -9.69
C LYS A 43 -7.05 7.92 -10.96
N ALA A 44 -5.87 8.54 -10.83
CA ALA A 44 -5.13 9.18 -11.91
C ALA A 44 -5.23 8.38 -13.21
N GLU A 45 -5.86 8.98 -14.21
CA GLU A 45 -6.18 8.38 -15.51
C GLU A 45 -4.97 8.33 -16.45
N LYS A 46 -3.80 8.81 -16.02
CA LYS A 46 -2.58 8.91 -16.82
C LYS A 46 -1.41 8.22 -16.16
#